data_AF-A0A3D5D4H0-F1
#
_entry.id   AF-A0A3D5D4H0-F1
#
_cell.length_a   1.000
_cell.length_b   1.000
_cell.length_c   1.000
_cell.angle_alpha   90.00
_cell.angle_beta   90.00
_cell.angle_gamma   90.00
#
_symmetry.space_group_name_H-M   'P 1'
#
loop_
_entity.id
_entity.type
_entity.pdbx_description
1 polymer ?
#
loop_
_entity_poly.entity_id
_entity_poly.type
_entity_poly.pdbx_seq_one_letter_code
_entity_poly.pdbx_strand_id
1 'polypeptide(L)'
;MKHLLALTLLAGHLWADEAPKPFNTQEITTPFLSPAEALKAMSVPNGFRVQLAAAEPMVQQPIDMAWDTRGRLWVAECYTYAERETNFELKLKDRIIILEDTNHDGVFDNRKIFWDGASQLTSIELGFGGVWAACAPNILFLADKNGDDKLDDKPEVILDGFDTDKARHNIVNGLRWGPDGWLYGRHGILGPGSKVGRPGTPEAKRTHLQCGIWRYHPTSKVFEVVCHGTTNPWGHDWDEHGQLFFINTVIGHLWHALPGARYQRMYGNHF
;
A
#
# COMPACT_ATOMS: atom_id res chain seq x y z
N MET A 1 27.59 -11.45 46.95
CA MET A 1 27.93 -11.74 45.54
C MET A 1 26.84 -11.12 44.68
N LYS A 2 27.19 -10.08 43.92
CA LYS A 2 26.25 -9.36 43.04
C LYS A 2 26.13 -10.15 41.75
N HIS A 3 24.91 -10.53 41.38
CA HIS A 3 24.62 -11.14 40.09
C HIS A 3 24.86 -10.11 38.98
N LEU A 4 25.83 -10.38 38.12
CA LEU A 4 26.11 -9.60 36.93
C LEU A 4 25.06 -10.00 35.88
N LEU A 5 24.07 -9.13 35.62
CA LEU A 5 23.23 -9.25 34.44
C LEU A 5 24.11 -8.90 33.23
N ALA A 6 24.37 -9.89 32.37
CA ALA A 6 24.98 -9.66 31.07
C ALA A 6 23.96 -8.94 30.19
N LEU A 7 24.22 -7.66 29.89
CA LEU A 7 23.55 -6.94 28.82
C LEU A 7 24.10 -7.51 27.51
N THR A 8 23.36 -8.41 26.87
CA THR A 8 23.62 -8.80 25.49
C THR A 8 23.26 -7.61 24.60
N LEU A 9 24.29 -6.86 24.16
CA LEU A 9 24.16 -5.97 23.02
C LEU A 9 23.80 -6.83 21.80
N LEU A 10 22.55 -6.77 21.34
CA LEU A 10 22.22 -7.23 19.99
C LEU A 10 23.03 -6.39 19.00
N ALA A 11 24.05 -7.01 18.42
CA ALA A 11 24.72 -6.47 17.25
C ALA A 11 23.70 -6.40 16.12
N GLY A 12 23.23 -5.20 15.80
CA GLY A 12 22.34 -4.95 14.68
C GLY A 12 22.99 -5.52 13.42
N HIS A 13 22.29 -6.45 12.76
CA HIS A 13 22.70 -6.90 11.44
C HIS A 13 22.57 -5.69 10.52
N LEU A 14 23.69 -5.17 10.04
CA LEU A 14 23.72 -4.14 9.02
C LEU A 14 23.20 -4.77 7.72
N TRP A 15 21.91 -4.60 7.43
CA TRP A 15 21.40 -4.89 6.09
C TRP A 15 22.05 -3.88 5.15
N ALA A 16 22.89 -4.37 4.25
CA ALA A 16 23.40 -3.56 3.16
C ALA A 16 22.22 -3.22 2.24
N ASP A 17 21.65 -2.05 2.42
CA ASP A 17 20.72 -1.48 1.47
C ASP A 17 21.52 -0.68 0.45
N GLU A 18 21.72 -1.25 -0.74
CA GLU A 18 22.40 -0.56 -1.86
C GLU A 18 21.54 0.55 -2.47
N ALA A 19 20.27 0.68 -2.05
CA ALA A 19 19.41 1.77 -2.52
C ALA A 19 19.90 3.14 -2.03
N PRO A 20 19.72 4.20 -2.83
CA PRO A 20 20.00 5.55 -2.40
C PRO A 20 19.21 5.85 -1.13
N LYS A 21 19.89 6.39 -0.12
CA LYS A 21 19.24 6.77 1.14
C LYS A 21 18.11 7.76 0.83
N PRO A 22 16.87 7.48 1.26
CA PRO A 22 15.77 8.41 1.11
C PRO A 22 16.17 9.76 1.70
N PHE A 23 15.95 10.82 0.93
CA PHE A 23 16.19 12.18 1.40
C PHE A 23 14.96 12.64 2.16
N ASN A 24 15.13 13.07 3.40
CA ASN A 24 14.05 13.68 4.14
C ASN A 24 13.84 15.10 3.61
N THR A 25 12.70 15.28 2.97
CA THR A 25 12.33 16.54 2.33
C THR A 25 11.49 17.45 3.24
N GLN A 26 11.04 16.94 4.39
CA GLN A 26 10.28 17.71 5.37
C GLN A 26 11.17 18.76 6.04
N GLU A 27 10.68 19.99 6.10
CA GLU A 27 11.32 21.03 6.89
C GLU A 27 11.36 20.62 8.37
N ILE A 28 12.57 20.58 8.95
CA ILE A 28 12.78 20.16 10.35
C ILE A 28 12.40 21.31 11.28
N THR A 29 11.09 21.50 11.46
CA THR A 29 10.52 22.45 12.42
C THR A 29 10.34 21.83 13.81
N THR A 30 10.44 20.51 13.92
CA THR A 30 10.42 19.74 15.17
C THR A 30 11.53 18.66 15.10
N PRO A 31 12.31 18.43 16.17
CA PRO A 31 13.31 17.37 16.18
C PRO A 31 12.67 15.99 15.94
N PHE A 32 13.27 15.19 15.06
CA PHE A 32 12.82 13.81 14.85
C PHE A 32 13.19 12.95 16.06
N LEU A 33 12.22 12.18 16.55
CA LEU A 33 12.45 11.18 17.57
C LEU A 33 13.12 9.97 16.93
N SER A 34 14.11 9.38 17.61
CA SER A 34 14.53 8.01 17.29
C SER A 34 13.36 7.04 17.49
N PRO A 35 13.39 5.84 16.87
CA PRO A 35 12.32 4.85 17.06
C PRO A 35 12.03 4.52 18.53
N ALA A 36 13.07 4.44 19.36
CA ALA A 36 12.93 4.19 20.80
C ALA A 36 12.34 5.37 21.57
N GLU A 37 12.63 6.62 21.17
CA GLU A 37 12.03 7.81 21.75
C GLU A 37 10.57 7.97 21.32
N ALA A 38 10.26 7.69 20.05
CA ALA A 38 8.89 7.69 19.53
C ALA A 38 8.03 6.68 20.29
N LEU A 39 8.52 5.45 20.51
CA LEU A 39 7.83 4.44 21.30
C LEU A 39 7.53 4.92 22.74
N LYS A 40 8.49 5.60 23.38
CA LYS A 40 8.30 6.17 24.73
C LYS A 40 7.31 7.33 24.77
N ALA A 41 7.16 8.06 23.66
CA ALA A 41 6.25 9.20 23.56
C ALA A 41 4.80 8.79 23.23
N MET A 42 4.55 7.56 22.80
CA MET A 42 3.20 7.06 22.51
C MET A 42 2.42 6.80 23.80
N SER A 43 1.12 7.11 23.75
CA SER A 43 0.16 6.69 24.77
C SER A 43 -0.91 5.83 24.11
N VAL A 44 -1.32 4.76 24.79
CA VAL A 44 -2.35 3.84 24.30
C VAL A 44 -3.41 3.59 25.37
N PRO A 45 -4.66 3.24 24.98
CA PRO A 45 -5.70 2.91 25.94
C PRO A 45 -5.32 1.72 26.84
N ASN A 46 -5.98 1.63 28.01
CA ASN A 46 -5.82 0.50 28.91
C ASN A 46 -6.10 -0.83 28.17
N GLY A 47 -5.24 -1.83 28.39
CA GLY A 47 -5.32 -3.14 27.73
C GLY A 47 -4.52 -3.24 26.43
N PHE A 48 -3.96 -2.14 25.92
CA PHE A 48 -3.09 -2.13 24.74
C PHE A 48 -1.62 -1.98 25.14
N ARG A 49 -0.73 -2.51 24.28
CA ARG A 49 0.72 -2.30 24.34
C ARG A 49 1.23 -1.94 22.95
N VAL A 50 2.29 -1.16 22.87
CA VAL A 50 3.03 -0.90 21.63
C VAL A 50 4.42 -1.50 21.77
N GLN A 51 4.90 -2.11 20.69
CA GLN A 51 6.25 -2.65 20.56
C GLN A 51 6.83 -2.16 19.24
N LEU A 52 8.13 -1.86 19.24
CA LEU A 52 8.84 -1.55 18.00
C LEU A 52 9.14 -2.86 17.26
N ALA A 53 8.46 -3.10 16.13
CA ALA A 53 8.64 -4.30 15.33
C ALA A 53 9.68 -4.13 14.21
N ALA A 54 9.75 -2.94 13.59
CA ALA A 54 10.73 -2.56 12.58
C ALA A 54 10.91 -1.04 12.56
N ALA A 55 12.09 -0.59 12.14
CA ALA A 55 12.41 0.82 11.90
C ALA A 55 13.50 0.93 10.82
N GLU A 56 13.81 2.15 10.40
CA GLU A 56 14.93 2.40 9.50
C GLU A 56 16.25 1.83 10.08
N PRO A 57 17.10 1.19 9.26
CA PRO A 57 17.00 1.04 7.80
C PRO A 57 16.22 -0.20 7.32
N MET A 58 15.59 -1.00 8.21
CA MET A 58 14.88 -2.22 7.82
C MET A 58 13.70 -1.96 6.89
N VAL A 59 12.95 -0.91 7.19
CA VAL A 59 11.77 -0.46 6.45
C VAL A 59 11.86 1.06 6.30
N GLN A 60 11.58 1.56 5.11
CA GLN A 60 11.69 2.98 4.77
C GLN A 60 10.53 3.40 3.87
N GLN A 61 9.88 4.50 4.20
CA GLN A 61 8.69 5.00 3.50
C GLN A 61 7.61 3.93 3.21
N PRO A 62 7.17 3.16 4.22
CA PRO A 62 6.07 2.21 4.03
C PRO A 62 4.77 2.95 3.68
N ILE A 63 4.08 2.53 2.61
CA ILE A 63 2.78 3.09 2.19
C ILE A 63 1.63 2.09 2.29
N ASP A 64 1.94 0.79 2.24
CA ASP A 64 0.97 -0.30 2.41
C ASP A 64 1.68 -1.57 2.85
N MET A 65 0.92 -2.52 3.39
CA MET A 65 1.43 -3.81 3.83
C MET A 65 0.37 -4.92 3.72
N ALA A 66 0.84 -6.15 3.56
CA ALA A 66 0.01 -7.36 3.52
C ALA A 66 0.71 -8.50 4.27
N TRP A 67 -0.07 -9.35 4.93
CA TRP A 67 0.44 -10.53 5.63
C TRP A 67 0.34 -11.76 4.74
N ASP A 68 1.38 -12.59 4.74
CA ASP A 68 1.29 -13.91 4.13
C ASP A 68 0.85 -14.99 5.12
N THR A 69 0.59 -16.19 4.60
CA THR A 69 0.17 -17.35 5.39
C THR A 69 1.25 -17.91 6.30
N ARG A 70 2.50 -17.45 6.18
CA ARG A 70 3.64 -17.82 7.04
C ARG A 70 3.84 -16.80 8.17
N GLY A 71 3.02 -15.76 8.25
CA GLY A 71 3.13 -14.72 9.27
C GLY A 71 4.21 -13.68 8.98
N ARG A 72 4.69 -13.58 7.72
CA ARG A 72 5.64 -12.54 7.31
C ARG A 72 4.89 -11.32 6.82
N LEU A 73 5.49 -10.15 7.02
CA LEU A 73 4.92 -8.88 6.59
C LEU A 73 5.55 -8.43 5.28
N TRP A 74 4.74 -8.31 4.25
CA TRP A 74 5.12 -7.75 2.97
C TRP A 74 4.83 -6.25 3.00
N VAL A 75 5.78 -5.42 2.60
CA VAL A 75 5.69 -3.96 2.71
C VAL A 75 5.99 -3.31 1.37
N ALA A 76 5.12 -2.38 0.97
CA ALA A 76 5.35 -1.47 -0.15
C ALA A 76 6.12 -0.24 0.33
N GLU A 77 7.33 -0.05 -0.18
CA GLU A 77 8.17 1.14 0.07
C GLU A 77 8.06 2.11 -1.12
N CYS A 78 7.58 3.33 -0.89
CA CYS A 78 7.22 4.30 -1.93
C CYS A 78 8.26 5.43 -2.10
N TYR A 79 9.48 5.08 -2.48
CA TYR A 79 10.58 6.03 -2.65
C TYR A 79 10.41 7.06 -3.75
N THR A 80 9.63 6.76 -4.77
CA THR A 80 9.37 7.68 -5.87
C THR A 80 8.53 8.86 -5.42
N TYR A 81 7.74 8.77 -4.33
CA TYR A 81 6.96 9.90 -3.86
C TYR A 81 7.85 11.04 -3.35
N ALA A 82 7.67 12.22 -3.93
CA ALA A 82 8.54 13.36 -3.71
C ALA A 82 7.79 14.63 -3.29
N GLU A 83 8.56 15.70 -3.10
CA GLU A 83 8.00 17.02 -2.82
C GLU A 83 7.12 17.54 -3.94
N ARG A 84 6.35 18.57 -3.60
CA ARG A 84 5.31 19.11 -4.47
C ARG A 84 5.83 19.49 -5.87
N GLU A 85 7.04 20.04 -5.95
CA GLU A 85 7.65 20.52 -7.19
C GLU A 85 8.06 19.37 -8.11
N THR A 86 8.49 18.25 -7.52
CA THR A 86 8.94 17.06 -8.26
C THR A 86 7.80 16.08 -8.52
N ASN A 87 6.81 16.04 -7.64
CA ASN A 87 5.71 15.08 -7.60
C ASN A 87 6.18 13.64 -7.37
N PHE A 88 6.82 13.04 -8.38
CA PHE A 88 7.48 11.74 -8.28
C PHE A 88 8.91 11.81 -8.85
N GLU A 89 9.93 11.38 -8.08
CA GLU A 89 11.30 11.25 -8.56
C GLU A 89 11.48 9.88 -9.24
N LEU A 90 11.18 9.84 -10.55
CA LEU A 90 11.12 8.61 -11.33
C LEU A 90 12.49 7.96 -11.61
N LYS A 91 13.60 8.59 -11.19
CA LYS A 91 14.93 7.95 -11.18
C LYS A 91 15.09 6.97 -10.01
N LEU A 92 14.32 7.16 -8.93
CA LEU A 92 14.23 6.20 -7.84
C LEU A 92 13.36 5.01 -8.23
N LYS A 93 13.42 3.97 -7.41
CA LYS A 93 12.58 2.79 -7.55
C LYS A 93 11.90 2.48 -6.22
N ASP A 94 10.60 2.24 -6.31
CA ASP A 94 9.83 1.70 -5.20
C ASP A 94 10.14 0.21 -5.04
N ARG A 95 9.82 -0.32 -3.87
CA ARG A 95 10.17 -1.70 -3.53
C ARG A 95 9.03 -2.43 -2.85
N ILE A 96 9.02 -3.74 -3.04
CA ILE A 96 8.24 -4.68 -2.24
C ILE A 96 9.26 -5.49 -1.45
N ILE A 97 9.21 -5.37 -0.12
CA ILE A 97 10.08 -6.10 0.80
C ILE A 97 9.26 -7.08 1.63
N ILE A 98 9.95 -8.06 2.21
CA ILE A 98 9.41 -9.05 3.11
C ILE A 98 10.18 -8.94 4.42
N LEU A 99 9.46 -8.78 5.52
CA LEU A 99 9.96 -8.79 6.88
C LEU A 99 9.51 -10.06 7.57
N GLU A 100 10.45 -10.73 8.22
CA GLU A 100 10.20 -11.99 8.94
C GLU A 100 10.81 -11.92 10.33
N ASP A 101 10.03 -12.38 11.31
CA ASP A 101 10.44 -12.55 12.70
C ASP A 101 10.74 -14.03 12.88
N THR A 102 12.03 -14.39 12.78
CA THR A 102 12.47 -15.79 12.78
C THR A 102 12.52 -16.40 14.19
N ASN A 103 12.42 -15.57 15.23
CA ASN A 103 12.52 -16.00 16.62
C ASN A 103 11.19 -15.85 17.41
N HIS A 104 10.18 -15.23 16.79
CA HIS A 104 8.83 -15.01 17.31
C HIS A 104 8.73 -14.13 18.56
N ASP A 105 9.62 -13.13 18.70
CA ASP A 105 9.59 -12.14 19.79
C ASP A 105 8.76 -10.88 19.47
N GLY A 106 8.19 -10.80 18.27
CA GLY A 106 7.43 -9.66 17.77
C GLY A 106 8.29 -8.55 17.16
N VAL A 107 9.59 -8.77 17.00
CA VAL A 107 10.53 -7.89 16.30
C VAL A 107 11.02 -8.61 15.06
N PHE A 108 10.87 -7.97 13.89
CA PHE A 108 11.40 -8.53 12.66
C PHE A 108 12.93 -8.54 12.73
N ASP A 109 13.55 -9.64 12.30
CA ASP A 109 15.01 -9.82 12.31
C ASP A 109 15.57 -10.23 10.94
N ASN A 110 14.68 -10.52 9.99
CA ASN A 110 15.02 -10.80 8.61
C ASN A 110 14.31 -9.85 7.65
N ARG A 111 15.05 -9.46 6.60
CA ARG A 111 14.57 -8.60 5.51
C ARG A 111 14.99 -9.20 4.18
N LYS A 112 14.05 -9.28 3.24
CA LYS A 112 14.31 -9.63 1.84
C LYS A 112 13.65 -8.63 0.90
N ILE A 113 14.31 -8.29 -0.20
CA ILE A 113 13.70 -7.55 -1.31
C ILE A 113 13.06 -8.58 -2.23
N PHE A 114 11.75 -8.51 -2.42
CA PHE A 114 11.03 -9.33 -3.40
C PHE A 114 11.11 -8.71 -4.80
N TRP A 115 10.89 -7.39 -4.89
CA TRP A 115 10.95 -6.64 -6.14
C TRP A 115 11.35 -5.18 -5.90
N ASP A 116 12.26 -4.65 -6.70
CA ASP A 116 12.80 -3.28 -6.63
C ASP A 116 12.69 -2.52 -7.96
N GLY A 117 11.81 -2.98 -8.85
CA GLY A 117 11.56 -2.34 -10.14
C GLY A 117 10.32 -1.43 -10.15
N ALA A 118 9.69 -1.20 -9.00
CA ALA A 118 8.42 -0.51 -8.92
C ALA A 118 8.56 1.00 -9.10
N SER A 119 7.45 1.65 -9.43
CA SER A 119 7.36 3.11 -9.56
C SER A 119 5.92 3.54 -9.35
N GLN A 120 5.72 4.60 -8.57
CA GLN A 120 4.42 5.09 -8.13
C GLN A 120 3.59 3.98 -7.44
N LEU A 121 4.26 3.13 -6.66
CA LEU A 121 3.67 2.04 -5.89
C LEU A 121 2.86 2.62 -4.71
N THR A 122 1.59 2.28 -4.66
CA THR A 122 0.66 2.81 -3.64
C THR A 122 0.02 1.72 -2.78
N SER A 123 0.09 0.47 -3.21
CA SER A 123 -0.55 -0.64 -2.53
C SER A 123 -0.09 -1.99 -3.03
N ILE A 124 -0.13 -2.99 -2.16
CA ILE A 124 0.09 -4.39 -2.47
C ILE A 124 -0.99 -5.27 -1.83
N GLU A 125 -1.24 -6.42 -2.43
CA GLU A 125 -2.04 -7.50 -1.84
C GLU A 125 -1.53 -8.86 -2.30
N LEU A 126 -1.53 -9.86 -1.42
CA LEU A 126 -1.00 -11.20 -1.72
C LEU A 126 -2.12 -12.13 -2.14
N GLY A 127 -1.93 -12.92 -3.19
CA GLY A 127 -2.92 -13.90 -3.61
C GLY A 127 -2.67 -14.44 -5.00
N PHE A 128 -3.33 -15.54 -5.34
CA PHE A 128 -3.20 -16.18 -6.66
C PHE A 128 -1.74 -16.58 -7.03
N GLY A 129 -0.91 -16.89 -6.02
CA GLY A 129 0.49 -17.30 -6.24
C GLY A 129 1.42 -16.14 -6.59
N GLY A 130 1.14 -14.95 -6.07
CA GLY A 130 1.97 -13.77 -6.30
C GLY A 130 1.48 -12.53 -5.55
N VAL A 131 1.99 -11.38 -6.00
CA VAL A 131 1.67 -10.06 -5.44
C VAL A 131 0.91 -9.24 -6.48
N TRP A 132 -0.20 -8.65 -6.06
CA TRP A 132 -0.91 -7.62 -6.80
C TRP A 132 -0.37 -6.27 -6.36
N ALA A 133 0.01 -5.41 -7.30
CA ALA A 133 0.60 -4.11 -7.00
C ALA A 133 -0.12 -2.98 -7.74
N ALA A 134 -0.52 -1.94 -7.00
CA ALA A 134 -1.06 -0.71 -7.58
C ALA A 134 0.10 0.25 -7.89
N CYS A 135 0.54 0.25 -9.15
CA CYS A 135 1.58 1.12 -9.68
C CYS A 135 0.99 1.93 -10.82
N ALA A 136 0.37 3.08 -10.51
CA ALA A 136 -0.33 3.88 -11.51
C ALA A 136 0.58 4.18 -12.73
N PRO A 137 0.12 4.03 -13.98
CA PRO A 137 -1.28 3.89 -14.41
C PRO A 137 -1.83 2.45 -14.40
N ASN A 138 -1.15 1.50 -13.75
CA ASN A 138 -1.40 0.08 -13.86
C ASN A 138 -1.76 -0.59 -12.52
N ILE A 139 -2.51 -1.69 -12.61
CA ILE A 139 -2.46 -2.77 -11.62
C ILE A 139 -1.61 -3.89 -12.20
N LEU A 140 -0.57 -4.28 -11.48
CA LEU A 140 0.38 -5.31 -11.87
C LEU A 140 0.13 -6.60 -11.09
N PHE A 141 0.44 -7.73 -11.70
CA PHE A 141 0.60 -9.01 -11.02
C PHE A 141 2.05 -9.49 -11.14
N LEU A 142 2.64 -9.83 -9.99
CA LEU A 142 4.01 -10.28 -9.83
C LEU A 142 3.99 -11.72 -9.37
N ALA A 143 4.29 -12.65 -10.27
CA ALA A 143 4.19 -14.08 -10.00
C ALA A 143 5.36 -14.58 -9.13
N ASP A 144 5.03 -15.44 -8.17
CA ASP A 144 5.95 -16.26 -7.37
C ASP A 144 5.35 -17.68 -7.27
N LYS A 145 5.34 -18.38 -8.41
CA LYS A 145 4.70 -19.69 -8.58
C LYS A 145 5.46 -20.78 -7.84
N ASN A 146 6.77 -20.60 -7.65
CA ASN A 146 7.62 -21.57 -6.97
C ASN A 146 7.74 -21.31 -5.46
N GLY A 147 7.28 -20.15 -4.97
CA GLY A 147 7.28 -19.79 -3.55
C GLY A 147 8.68 -19.54 -2.99
N ASP A 148 9.66 -19.19 -3.83
CA ASP A 148 11.03 -18.91 -3.42
C ASP A 148 11.24 -17.44 -3.02
N ASP A 149 10.15 -16.69 -2.95
CA ASP A 149 10.09 -15.27 -2.67
C ASP A 149 10.96 -14.44 -3.64
N LYS A 150 10.97 -14.81 -4.91
CA LYS A 150 11.53 -14.02 -6.00
C LYS A 150 10.50 -13.90 -7.11
N LEU A 151 10.60 -12.80 -7.84
CA LEU A 151 9.80 -12.59 -9.02
C LEU A 151 10.21 -13.59 -10.12
N ASP A 152 9.29 -14.47 -10.53
CA ASP A 152 9.53 -15.49 -11.55
C ASP A 152 9.68 -14.91 -12.96
N ASP A 153 8.78 -14.01 -13.32
CA ASP A 153 8.59 -13.46 -14.67
C ASP A 153 8.50 -11.93 -14.60
N LYS A 154 8.52 -11.24 -15.75
CA LYS A 154 8.23 -9.79 -15.76
C LYS A 154 6.83 -9.51 -15.20
N PRO A 155 6.62 -8.39 -14.49
CA PRO A 155 5.30 -8.02 -13.99
C PRO A 155 4.27 -7.99 -15.12
N GLU A 156 3.13 -8.65 -14.93
CA GLU A 156 2.00 -8.65 -15.87
C GLU A 156 1.12 -7.44 -15.60
N VAL A 157 0.76 -6.68 -16.63
CA VAL A 157 -0.24 -5.61 -16.51
C VAL A 157 -1.64 -6.23 -16.56
N ILE A 158 -2.36 -6.19 -15.45
CA ILE A 158 -3.72 -6.75 -15.36
C ILE A 158 -4.78 -5.69 -15.72
N LEU A 159 -4.58 -4.47 -15.24
CA LEU A 159 -5.41 -3.30 -15.57
C LEU A 159 -4.51 -2.12 -15.92
N ASP A 160 -4.96 -1.28 -16.84
CA ASP A 160 -4.33 -0.02 -17.22
C ASP A 160 -5.38 1.11 -17.31
N GLY A 161 -4.91 2.34 -17.43
CA GLY A 161 -5.77 3.52 -17.64
C GLY A 161 -6.17 4.26 -16.37
N PHE A 162 -5.49 4.03 -15.25
CA PHE A 162 -5.55 4.92 -14.10
C PHE A 162 -4.79 6.21 -14.42
N ASP A 163 -5.42 7.36 -14.20
CA ASP A 163 -4.87 8.68 -14.54
C ASP A 163 -3.72 9.06 -13.59
N THR A 164 -2.62 9.51 -14.19
CA THR A 164 -1.39 9.95 -13.50
C THR A 164 -1.01 11.39 -13.83
N ASP A 165 -1.73 12.10 -14.71
CA ASP A 165 -1.28 13.38 -15.26
C ASP A 165 -1.13 14.47 -14.18
N LYS A 166 -2.19 14.69 -13.40
CA LYS A 166 -2.21 15.70 -12.32
C LYS A 166 -2.16 15.09 -10.93
N ALA A 167 -1.99 13.78 -10.87
CA ALA A 167 -2.33 13.01 -9.70
C ALA A 167 -1.09 12.80 -8.83
N ARG A 168 -0.89 13.70 -7.85
CA ARG A 168 0.20 13.60 -6.85
C ARG A 168 -0.12 12.69 -5.68
N HIS A 169 -1.33 12.84 -5.16
CA HIS A 169 -1.90 12.07 -4.06
C HIS A 169 -3.37 11.80 -4.42
N ASN A 170 -4.12 11.07 -3.59
CA ASN A 170 -5.52 10.72 -3.88
C ASN A 170 -5.66 9.95 -5.21
N ILE A 171 -4.76 9.00 -5.45
CA ILE A 171 -4.71 8.15 -6.65
C ILE A 171 -5.26 6.76 -6.35
N VAL A 172 -5.23 5.86 -7.33
CA VAL A 172 -5.51 4.44 -7.12
C VAL A 172 -4.64 3.91 -5.98
N ASN A 173 -5.24 3.18 -5.04
CA ASN A 173 -4.55 2.61 -3.89
C ASN A 173 -5.41 1.53 -3.21
N GLY A 174 -4.85 0.85 -2.22
CA GLY A 174 -5.62 0.08 -1.26
C GLY A 174 -6.22 -1.21 -1.73
N LEU A 175 -5.43 -2.06 -2.38
CA LEU A 175 -5.82 -3.37 -2.81
C LEU A 175 -6.16 -4.25 -1.60
N ARG A 176 -7.36 -4.83 -1.54
CA ARG A 176 -7.73 -5.86 -0.55
C ARG A 176 -8.64 -6.90 -1.18
N TRP A 177 -8.52 -8.15 -0.73
CA TRP A 177 -9.48 -9.18 -1.11
C TRP A 177 -10.79 -8.99 -0.35
N GLY A 178 -11.90 -8.94 -1.07
CA GLY A 178 -13.22 -9.03 -0.47
C GLY A 178 -13.57 -10.48 -0.10
N PRO A 179 -14.56 -10.67 0.80
CA PRO A 179 -15.03 -12.00 1.18
C PRO A 179 -15.69 -12.78 0.02
N ASP A 180 -15.99 -12.09 -1.09
CA ASP A 180 -16.50 -12.64 -2.34
C ASP A 180 -15.39 -13.09 -3.31
N GLY A 181 -14.12 -12.95 -2.94
CA GLY A 181 -12.96 -13.32 -3.76
C GLY A 181 -12.59 -12.32 -4.86
N TRP A 182 -13.19 -11.13 -4.87
CA TRP A 182 -12.79 -10.04 -5.77
C TRP A 182 -11.67 -9.20 -5.16
N LEU A 183 -10.80 -8.67 -6.00
CA LEU A 183 -9.80 -7.68 -5.59
C LEU A 183 -10.45 -6.30 -5.59
N TYR A 184 -10.55 -5.66 -4.43
CA TYR A 184 -11.07 -4.31 -4.29
C TYR A 184 -9.94 -3.31 -4.27
N GLY A 185 -10.21 -2.11 -4.77
CA GLY A 185 -9.31 -0.99 -4.64
C GLY A 185 -10.07 0.33 -4.57
N ARG A 186 -9.34 1.38 -4.27
CA ARG A 186 -9.86 2.72 -4.05
C ARG A 186 -9.33 3.65 -5.14
N HIS A 187 -10.04 4.74 -5.38
CA HIS A 187 -9.62 5.78 -6.30
C HIS A 187 -10.04 7.15 -5.78
N GLY A 188 -9.09 8.09 -5.71
CA GLY A 188 -9.37 9.45 -5.23
C GLY A 188 -9.69 10.46 -6.34
N ILE A 189 -9.70 11.73 -5.96
CA ILE A 189 -10.20 12.83 -6.80
C ILE A 189 -9.21 13.36 -7.84
N LEU A 190 -7.90 13.13 -7.67
CA LEU A 190 -6.87 13.73 -8.53
C LEU A 190 -6.57 12.95 -9.81
N GLY A 191 -7.26 11.82 -10.05
CA GLY A 191 -7.26 11.13 -11.35
C GLY A 191 -8.60 11.27 -12.10
N PRO A 192 -9.04 12.49 -12.47
CA PRO A 192 -10.34 12.69 -13.13
C PRO A 192 -10.43 12.05 -14.52
N GLY A 193 -9.31 11.70 -15.15
CA GLY A 193 -9.24 11.14 -16.49
C GLY A 193 -9.25 9.61 -16.57
N SER A 194 -9.38 8.88 -15.45
CA SER A 194 -9.17 7.43 -15.47
C SER A 194 -10.21 6.71 -16.31
N LYS A 195 -9.73 5.90 -17.26
CA LYS A 195 -10.50 5.04 -18.15
C LYS A 195 -9.93 3.63 -18.07
N VAL A 196 -10.38 2.90 -17.05
CA VAL A 196 -9.78 1.66 -16.63
C VAL A 196 -10.29 0.49 -17.47
N GLY A 197 -9.38 -0.41 -17.83
CA GLY A 197 -9.69 -1.64 -18.53
C GLY A 197 -8.50 -2.59 -18.49
N ARG A 198 -8.66 -3.76 -19.11
CA ARG A 198 -7.51 -4.63 -19.38
C ARG A 198 -6.67 -4.04 -20.52
N PRO A 199 -5.37 -4.33 -20.59
CA PRO A 199 -4.56 -3.99 -21.75
C PRO A 199 -5.23 -4.38 -23.06
N GLY A 200 -5.22 -3.47 -24.03
CA GLY A 200 -5.88 -3.64 -25.33
C GLY A 200 -7.39 -3.41 -25.35
N THR A 201 -8.04 -3.07 -24.23
CA THR A 201 -9.46 -2.68 -24.22
C THR A 201 -9.66 -1.41 -25.07
N PRO A 202 -10.55 -1.42 -26.09
CA PRO A 202 -10.84 -0.23 -26.88
C PRO A 202 -11.36 0.92 -26.02
N GLU A 203 -10.99 2.15 -26.36
CA GLU A 203 -11.35 3.36 -25.60
C GLU A 203 -12.85 3.45 -25.26
N ALA A 204 -13.72 3.16 -26.24
CA ALA A 204 -15.18 3.19 -26.06
C ALA A 204 -15.74 2.13 -25.10
N LYS A 205 -14.93 1.13 -24.71
CA LYS A 205 -15.31 0.06 -23.77
C LYS A 205 -14.62 0.20 -22.41
N ARG A 206 -13.78 1.21 -22.21
CA ARG A 206 -13.12 1.46 -20.93
C ARG A 206 -14.10 2.03 -19.91
N THR A 207 -13.92 1.64 -18.66
CA THR A 207 -14.77 2.10 -17.56
C THR A 207 -14.24 3.42 -17.03
N HIS A 208 -15.04 4.48 -17.11
CA HIS A 208 -14.67 5.73 -16.48
C HIS A 208 -14.71 5.57 -14.96
N LEU A 209 -13.59 5.90 -14.32
CA LEU A 209 -13.44 5.79 -12.87
C LEU A 209 -13.01 7.15 -12.33
N GLN A 210 -13.79 7.68 -11.40
CA GLN A 210 -13.39 8.84 -10.63
C GLN A 210 -14.01 8.72 -9.26
N CYS A 211 -13.22 8.97 -8.21
CA CYS A 211 -13.70 9.04 -6.83
C CYS A 211 -14.56 7.83 -6.43
N GLY A 212 -13.97 6.67 -6.14
CA GLY A 212 -14.79 5.50 -5.84
C GLY A 212 -14.06 4.34 -5.20
N ILE A 213 -14.85 3.31 -4.93
CA ILE A 213 -14.38 1.95 -4.69
C ILE A 213 -14.63 1.17 -5.99
N TRP A 214 -13.65 0.41 -6.43
CA TRP A 214 -13.73 -0.47 -7.60
C TRP A 214 -13.37 -1.89 -7.18
N ARG A 215 -13.71 -2.86 -8.02
CA ARG A 215 -13.32 -4.25 -7.84
C ARG A 215 -12.98 -4.94 -9.16
N TYR A 216 -12.15 -5.96 -9.08
CA TYR A 216 -11.72 -6.78 -10.19
C TYR A 216 -11.81 -8.27 -9.86
N HIS A 217 -12.42 -9.04 -10.74
CA HIS A 217 -12.51 -10.49 -10.58
C HIS A 217 -11.30 -11.17 -11.26
N PRO A 218 -10.42 -11.86 -10.51
CA PRO A 218 -9.14 -12.35 -11.02
C PRO A 218 -9.25 -13.46 -12.08
N THR A 219 -10.28 -14.31 -12.02
CA THR A 219 -10.49 -15.41 -13.00
C THR A 219 -11.41 -15.03 -14.15
N SER A 220 -12.56 -14.38 -13.91
CA SER A 220 -13.48 -13.95 -14.97
C SER A 220 -13.03 -12.67 -15.68
N LYS A 221 -12.03 -11.98 -15.12
CA LYS A 221 -11.38 -10.80 -15.71
C LYS A 221 -12.33 -9.59 -15.88
N VAL A 222 -13.31 -9.49 -14.98
CA VAL A 222 -14.33 -8.43 -14.95
C VAL A 222 -13.88 -7.29 -14.04
N PHE A 223 -14.04 -6.05 -14.49
CA PHE A 223 -13.77 -4.83 -13.71
C PHE A 223 -15.09 -4.07 -13.49
N GLU A 224 -15.33 -3.62 -12.26
CA GLU A 224 -16.56 -2.91 -11.88
C GLU A 224 -16.25 -1.75 -10.92
N VAL A 225 -17.05 -0.69 -11.01
CA VAL A 225 -17.09 0.33 -9.97
C VAL A 225 -18.20 -0.03 -8.99
N VAL A 226 -17.85 -0.13 -7.70
CA VAL A 226 -18.77 -0.50 -6.63
C VAL A 226 -19.60 0.71 -6.23
N CYS A 227 -18.95 1.84 -5.93
CA CYS A 227 -19.63 3.09 -5.58
C CYS A 227 -18.76 4.30 -5.90
N HIS A 228 -19.40 5.46 -6.07
CA HIS A 228 -18.75 6.73 -6.41
C HIS A 228 -18.94 7.78 -5.31
N GLY A 229 -18.12 8.83 -5.33
CA GLY A 229 -18.27 10.00 -4.46
C GLY A 229 -17.22 10.13 -3.35
N THR A 230 -16.16 9.32 -3.40
CA THR A 230 -15.03 9.52 -2.49
C THR A 230 -14.26 10.81 -2.82
N THR A 231 -13.32 11.21 -1.96
CA THR A 231 -12.39 12.32 -2.23
C THR A 231 -10.97 11.83 -2.09
N ASN A 232 -10.63 11.30 -0.93
CA ASN A 232 -9.31 10.75 -0.64
C ASN A 232 -9.42 9.48 0.23
N PRO A 233 -9.88 8.35 -0.33
CA PRO A 233 -10.04 7.13 0.44
C PRO A 233 -8.72 6.36 0.63
N TRP A 234 -8.33 6.11 1.89
CA TRP A 234 -7.08 5.41 2.28
C TRP A 234 -7.27 4.15 3.12
N GLY A 235 -8.51 3.81 3.48
CA GLY A 235 -8.82 2.61 4.26
C GLY A 235 -10.16 2.05 3.83
N HIS A 236 -10.27 0.73 3.73
CA HIS A 236 -11.54 0.03 3.61
C HIS A 236 -11.39 -1.36 4.21
N ASP A 237 -12.48 -1.89 4.78
CA ASP A 237 -12.53 -3.23 5.35
C ASP A 237 -13.98 -3.71 5.45
N TRP A 238 -14.17 -4.99 5.73
CA TRP A 238 -15.47 -5.61 5.91
C TRP A 238 -15.73 -5.94 7.36
N ASP A 239 -16.99 -5.83 7.78
CA ASP A 239 -17.42 -6.41 9.05
C ASP A 239 -17.64 -7.93 8.95
N GLU A 240 -18.01 -8.55 10.07
CA GLU A 240 -18.32 -9.98 10.16
C GLU A 240 -19.51 -10.43 9.30
N HIS A 241 -20.32 -9.49 8.80
CA HIS A 241 -21.46 -9.73 7.93
C HIS A 241 -21.15 -9.45 6.45
N GLY A 242 -19.89 -9.16 6.12
CA GLY A 242 -19.45 -8.86 4.76
C GLY A 242 -19.91 -7.47 4.29
N GLN A 243 -20.25 -6.55 5.19
CA GLN A 243 -20.56 -5.17 4.84
C GLN A 243 -19.27 -4.38 4.69
N LEU A 244 -19.09 -3.77 3.52
CA LEU A 244 -17.91 -2.98 3.21
C LEU A 244 -18.01 -1.59 3.83
N PHE A 245 -17.04 -1.20 4.64
CA PHE A 245 -16.84 0.14 5.14
C PHE A 245 -15.56 0.73 4.59
N PHE A 246 -15.52 2.05 4.41
CA PHE A 246 -14.32 2.74 3.99
C PHE A 246 -14.21 4.09 4.64
N ILE A 247 -12.97 4.55 4.78
CA ILE A 247 -12.72 5.91 5.19
C ILE A 247 -12.58 6.83 3.98
N ASN A 248 -13.08 8.04 4.14
CA ASN A 248 -12.88 9.10 3.18
C ASN A 248 -12.28 10.31 3.90
N THR A 249 -11.06 10.66 3.53
CA THR A 249 -10.36 11.79 4.14
C THR A 249 -10.82 13.10 3.50
N VAL A 250 -10.71 14.21 4.25
CA VAL A 250 -11.15 15.58 3.87
C VAL A 250 -12.65 15.86 4.04
N ILE A 251 -13.52 14.84 3.98
CA ILE A 251 -14.96 14.96 4.31
C ILE A 251 -15.36 13.92 5.36
N GLY A 252 -16.66 13.60 5.52
CA GLY A 252 -17.12 12.63 6.53
C GLY A 252 -16.28 11.35 6.52
N HIS A 253 -15.83 10.91 7.70
CA HIS A 253 -14.68 10.02 7.78
C HIS A 253 -14.97 8.54 7.56
N LEU A 254 -16.11 7.99 7.99
CA LEU A 254 -16.43 6.56 7.93
C LEU A 254 -17.74 6.32 7.19
N TRP A 255 -17.69 5.66 6.05
CA TRP A 255 -18.83 5.43 5.16
C TRP A 255 -19.08 3.94 4.98
N HIS A 256 -20.34 3.55 4.91
CA HIS A 256 -20.77 2.22 4.47
C HIS A 256 -20.89 2.22 2.94
N ALA A 257 -20.24 1.29 2.25
CA ALA A 257 -20.30 1.14 0.80
C ALA A 257 -21.57 0.40 0.39
N LEU A 258 -22.41 1.09 -0.38
CA LEU A 258 -23.58 0.52 -1.01
C LEU A 258 -23.30 0.37 -2.51
N PRO A 259 -23.31 -0.85 -3.07
CA PRO A 259 -23.13 -1.05 -4.50
C PRO A 259 -24.10 -0.20 -5.33
N GLY A 260 -23.58 0.52 -6.34
CA GLY A 260 -24.33 1.46 -7.16
C GLY A 260 -24.54 2.85 -6.55
N ALA A 261 -24.16 3.07 -5.29
CA ALA A 261 -24.35 4.37 -4.65
C ALA A 261 -23.43 5.45 -5.20
N ARG A 262 -23.94 6.69 -5.11
CA ARG A 262 -23.24 7.92 -5.44
C ARG A 262 -23.31 8.87 -4.25
N TYR A 263 -22.20 8.97 -3.53
CA TYR A 263 -22.06 9.86 -2.38
C TYR A 263 -21.70 11.28 -2.84
N GLN A 264 -22.02 12.27 -2.00
CA GLN A 264 -21.63 13.65 -2.23
C GLN A 264 -20.14 13.84 -1.89
N ARG A 265 -19.33 14.14 -2.91
CA ARG A 265 -17.91 14.50 -2.72
C ARG A 265 -17.72 15.98 -2.40
N MET A 266 -16.50 16.35 -1.99
CA MET A 266 -16.13 17.71 -1.60
C MET A 266 -16.37 18.75 -2.71
N TYR A 267 -15.97 18.44 -3.96
CA TYR A 267 -16.16 19.31 -5.13
C TYR A 267 -16.08 18.51 -6.44
N GLY A 268 -16.50 19.13 -7.55
CA GLY A 268 -16.43 18.56 -8.92
C GLY A 268 -17.71 17.82 -9.36
N ASN A 269 -17.92 17.74 -10.67
CA ASN A 269 -19.13 17.16 -11.28
C ASN A 269 -18.97 15.67 -11.56
N HIS A 270 -19.96 14.87 -11.15
CA HIS A 270 -20.03 13.48 -11.57
C HIS A 270 -20.26 13.43 -13.08
N PHE A 271 -19.57 12.52 -13.76
CA PHE A 271 -19.69 12.29 -15.20
C PHE A 271 -21.00 11.59 -15.55
#